data_AF-A0A2S8D5S1-F1
#
_entry.id   AF-A0A2S8D5S1-F1
#
_cell.length_a   1.000
_cell.length_b   1.000
_cell.length_c   1.000
_cell.angle_alpha   90.00
_cell.angle_beta   90.00
_cell.angle_gamma   90.00
#
_symmetry.space_group_name_H-M   'P 1'
#
loop_
_entity.id
_entity.type
_entity.pdbx_description
1 polymer ?
#
loop_
_entity_poly.entity_id
_entity_poly.type
_entity_poly.pdbx_seq_one_letter_code
_entity_poly.pdbx_strand_id
1 'polypeptide(L)'
;MEPKTKKQRSLYIPYAGPVLLEFPLLNKGSAFSMEERRNFNLLGLLPEVVETIEEQAERAWIQYQGFKTEIDKHIYLRNIQDTNETLFYRLVNNHLDEMMPVIYTPTVGAACERFSEIYRRSRGVFISYQNRHNMDDILQNVPNHNIKVIVVTDGERILGLGDQGIGGMG
;
A
#
# COMPACT_ATOMS: atom_id res chain seq x y z
N MET A 1 24.14 -28.71 7.15
CA MET A 1 23.32 -28.43 5.96
C MET A 1 23.58 -27.00 5.56
N GLU A 2 24.27 -26.76 4.45
CA GLU A 2 24.54 -25.42 3.94
C GLU A 2 23.22 -24.72 3.55
N PRO A 3 23.07 -23.41 3.84
CA PRO A 3 21.87 -22.67 3.45
C PRO A 3 21.82 -22.58 1.92
N LYS A 4 20.78 -23.16 1.31
CA LYS A 4 20.46 -22.97 -0.10
C LYS A 4 20.35 -21.46 -0.36
N THR A 5 21.30 -20.91 -1.10
CA THR A 5 21.27 -19.53 -1.60
C THR A 5 19.96 -19.36 -2.38
N LYS A 6 19.02 -18.59 -1.82
CA LYS A 6 17.80 -18.18 -2.54
C LYS A 6 18.27 -17.49 -3.82
N LYS A 7 18.08 -18.13 -4.99
CA LYS A 7 18.32 -17.48 -6.29
C LYS A 7 17.51 -16.19 -6.31
N GLN A 8 18.20 -15.04 -6.30
CA GLN A 8 17.57 -13.75 -6.52
C GLN A 8 17.01 -13.75 -7.94
N ARG A 9 15.70 -13.91 -8.05
CA ARG A 9 14.97 -13.76 -9.30
C ARG A 9 14.83 -12.26 -9.55
N SER A 10 15.55 -11.74 -10.54
CA SER A 10 15.34 -10.38 -11.02
C SER A 10 13.98 -10.28 -11.72
N LEU A 11 13.31 -9.15 -11.52
CA LEU A 11 12.08 -8.81 -12.20
C LEU A 11 12.40 -7.82 -13.32
N TYR A 12 12.03 -8.16 -14.55
CA TYR A 12 12.08 -7.22 -15.65
C TYR A 12 10.87 -6.28 -15.55
N ILE A 13 11.10 -4.97 -15.63
CA ILE A 13 10.07 -3.95 -15.57
C ILE A 13 10.28 -2.92 -16.68
N PRO A 14 9.22 -2.38 -17.30
CA PRO A 14 9.32 -1.36 -18.35
C PRO A 14 9.39 0.07 -17.80
N TYR A 15 9.42 0.26 -16.48
CA TYR A 15 9.32 1.56 -15.82
C TYR A 15 10.69 2.09 -15.38
N ALA A 16 10.91 3.39 -15.53
CA ALA A 16 12.10 4.11 -15.10
C ALA A 16 11.76 5.57 -14.76
N GLY A 17 12.69 6.28 -14.11
CA GLY A 17 12.53 7.68 -13.72
C GLY A 17 11.44 7.90 -12.66
N PRO A 18 10.86 9.11 -12.59
CA PRO A 18 9.85 9.45 -11.58
C PRO A 18 8.64 8.51 -11.58
N VAL A 19 8.25 8.01 -12.76
CA VAL A 19 7.12 7.09 -12.93
C VAL A 19 7.31 5.79 -12.13
N LEU A 20 8.55 5.28 -12.02
CA LEU A 20 8.85 4.10 -11.20
C LEU A 20 8.57 4.35 -9.71
N LEU A 21 8.81 5.56 -9.23
CA LEU A 21 8.60 5.93 -7.83
C LEU A 21 7.12 6.04 -7.46
N GLU A 22 6.23 6.21 -8.45
CA GLU A 22 4.78 6.26 -8.24
C GLU A 22 4.11 4.89 -8.20
N PHE A 23 4.81 3.80 -8.56
CA PHE A 23 4.28 2.44 -8.52
C PHE A 23 4.62 1.74 -7.19
N PRO A 24 3.67 1.61 -6.24
CA PRO A 24 3.99 1.20 -4.87
C PRO A 24 4.56 -0.22 -4.74
N LEU A 25 4.21 -1.11 -5.68
CA LEU A 25 4.72 -2.48 -5.73
C LEU A 25 6.19 -2.56 -6.20
N LEU A 26 6.68 -1.54 -6.92
CA LEU A 26 8.02 -1.51 -7.50
C LEU A 26 8.93 -0.49 -6.80
N ASN A 27 8.34 0.54 -6.18
CA ASN A 27 9.06 1.58 -5.50
C ASN A 27 9.76 1.04 -4.25
N LYS A 28 11.08 1.23 -4.18
CA LYS A 28 11.92 0.89 -3.02
C LYS A 28 12.31 2.13 -2.20
N GLY A 29 11.93 3.34 -2.63
CA GLY A 29 12.40 4.59 -2.04
C GLY A 29 13.92 4.66 -1.99
N SER A 30 14.48 5.07 -0.86
CA SER A 30 15.94 5.12 -0.61
C SER A 30 16.66 3.77 -0.73
N ALA A 31 15.94 2.63 -0.72
CA ALA A 31 16.53 1.30 -0.84
C ALA A 31 16.85 0.86 -2.28
N PHE A 32 16.59 1.71 -3.28
CA PHE A 32 17.21 1.50 -4.60
C PHE A 32 18.73 1.60 -4.49
N SER A 33 19.43 0.54 -4.91
CA SER A 33 20.90 0.53 -4.92
C SER A 33 21.45 1.56 -5.92
N MET A 34 22.70 1.97 -5.78
CA MET A 34 23.31 2.92 -6.73
C MET A 34 23.32 2.39 -8.17
N GLU A 35 23.42 1.08 -8.34
CA GLU A 35 23.31 0.43 -9.65
C GLU A 35 21.89 0.54 -10.20
N GLU A 36 20.87 0.23 -9.38
CA GLU A 36 19.46 0.38 -9.76
C GLU A 36 19.13 1.83 -10.10
N ARG A 37 19.65 2.80 -9.31
CA ARG A 37 19.43 4.22 -9.58
C ARG A 37 20.04 4.66 -10.91
N ARG A 38 21.19 4.14 -11.31
CA ARG A 38 21.76 4.39 -12.65
C ARG A 38 20.90 3.74 -13.74
N ASN A 39 20.57 2.46 -13.57
CA ASN A 39 19.85 1.67 -14.57
C ASN A 39 18.40 2.16 -14.78
N PHE A 40 17.76 2.68 -13.74
CA PHE A 40 16.38 3.19 -13.78
C PHE A 40 16.30 4.73 -13.86
N ASN A 41 17.40 5.44 -14.14
CA ASN A 41 17.41 6.91 -14.27
C ASN A 41 16.86 7.65 -13.02
N LEU A 42 17.27 7.22 -11.83
CA LEU A 42 16.84 7.79 -10.54
C LEU A 42 17.93 8.65 -9.86
N LEU A 43 19.10 8.81 -10.49
CA LEU A 43 20.17 9.67 -9.95
C LEU A 43 19.65 11.10 -9.79
N GLY A 44 19.84 11.68 -8.59
CA GLY A 44 19.34 13.01 -8.24
C GLY A 44 17.86 13.07 -7.81
N LEU A 45 17.11 11.97 -7.92
CA LEU A 45 15.69 11.92 -7.50
C LEU A 45 15.51 11.40 -6.07
N LEU A 46 16.55 10.84 -5.47
CA LEU A 46 16.55 10.24 -4.13
C LEU A 46 17.77 10.73 -3.34
N PRO A 47 17.70 10.80 -1.99
CA PRO A 47 18.86 11.11 -1.16
C PRO A 47 20.04 10.18 -1.44
N GLU A 48 21.28 10.68 -1.41
CA GLU A 48 22.49 9.91 -1.74
C GLU A 48 22.62 8.62 -0.92
N VAL A 49 22.23 8.67 0.36
CA VAL A 49 22.26 7.52 1.26
C VAL A 49 21.31 6.43 0.73
N VAL A 50 21.85 5.22 0.58
CA VAL A 50 21.08 4.01 0.30
C VAL A 50 20.73 3.36 1.62
N GLU A 51 19.45 3.27 1.94
CA GLU A 51 18.96 2.59 3.14
C GLU A 51 18.67 1.10 2.83
N THR A 52 18.87 0.23 3.81
CA THR A 52 18.32 -1.12 3.82
C THR A 52 16.82 -1.09 4.12
N ILE A 53 16.11 -2.18 3.79
CA ILE A 53 14.68 -2.26 4.13
C ILE A 53 14.46 -2.30 5.65
N GLU A 54 15.43 -2.81 6.41
CA GLU A 54 15.45 -2.80 7.88
C GLU A 54 15.52 -1.37 8.42
N GLU A 55 16.42 -0.53 7.91
CA GLU A 55 16.54 0.88 8.30
C GLU A 55 15.29 1.68 7.95
N GLN A 56 14.72 1.44 6.76
CA GLN A 56 13.44 2.05 6.37
C GLN A 56 12.29 1.64 7.30
N ALA A 57 12.23 0.36 7.68
CA ALA A 57 11.19 -0.15 8.58
C ALA A 57 11.34 0.42 9.99
N GLU A 58 12.56 0.49 10.52
CA GLU A 58 12.83 1.11 11.84
C GLU A 58 12.45 2.60 11.84
N ARG A 59 12.83 3.34 10.81
CA ARG A 59 12.45 4.75 10.67
C ARG A 59 10.92 4.92 10.60
N ALA A 60 10.23 4.04 9.88
CA ALA A 60 8.78 4.06 9.79
C ALA A 60 8.10 3.69 11.12
N TRP A 61 8.69 2.76 11.87
CA TRP A 61 8.24 2.39 13.21
C TRP A 61 8.34 3.57 14.19
N ILE A 62 9.48 4.26 14.23
CA ILE A 62 9.66 5.45 15.08
C ILE A 62 8.62 6.53 14.76
N GLN A 63 8.34 6.77 13.47
CA GLN A 63 7.30 7.71 13.04
C GLN A 63 5.90 7.26 13.47
N TYR A 64 5.59 5.97 13.30
CA TYR A 64 4.33 5.36 13.73
C TYR A 64 4.09 5.58 15.23
N GLN A 65 5.10 5.35 16.06
CA GLN A 65 5.02 5.56 17.51
C GLN A 65 4.81 7.03 17.91
N GLY A 66 5.20 7.98 17.05
CA GLY A 66 5.00 9.41 17.27
C GLY A 66 3.55 9.88 17.14
N PHE A 67 2.67 9.10 16.50
CA PHE A 67 1.26 9.45 16.35
C PHE A 67 0.46 9.14 17.62
N LYS A 68 -0.41 10.08 18.00
CA LYS A 68 -1.16 10.02 19.26
C LYS A 68 -2.48 9.26 19.16
N THR A 69 -3.09 9.24 17.98
CA THR A 69 -4.40 8.61 17.77
C THR A 69 -4.27 7.42 16.83
N GLU A 70 -5.13 6.42 17.02
CA GLU A 70 -5.14 5.22 16.16
C GLU A 70 -5.53 5.54 14.72
N ILE A 71 -6.39 6.54 14.51
CA ILE A 71 -6.74 6.98 13.15
C ILE A 71 -5.56 7.65 12.43
N ASP A 72 -4.74 8.44 13.12
CA ASP A 72 -3.54 9.02 12.52
C ASP A 72 -2.52 7.94 12.14
N LYS A 73 -2.36 6.93 13.02
CA LYS A 73 -1.56 5.74 12.75
C LYS A 73 -2.08 4.96 11.54
N HIS A 74 -3.39 4.78 11.44
CA HIS A 74 -4.03 4.14 10.28
C HIS A 74 -3.73 4.90 8.99
N ILE A 75 -3.95 6.22 8.98
CA ILE A 75 -3.65 7.09 7.83
C ILE A 75 -2.17 7.00 7.44
N TYR A 76 -1.26 6.96 8.41
CA TYR A 76 0.16 6.80 8.18
C TYR A 76 0.51 5.46 7.52
N LEU A 77 0.00 4.35 8.07
CA LEU A 77 0.23 3.02 7.52
C LEU A 77 -0.35 2.89 6.10
N ARG A 78 -1.53 3.45 5.84
CA ARG A 78 -2.13 3.50 4.49
C ARG A 78 -1.29 4.30 3.52
N ASN A 79 -0.70 5.42 3.96
CA ASN A 79 0.21 6.19 3.11
C ASN A 79 1.47 5.39 2.74
N ILE A 80 2.04 4.61 3.66
CA ILE A 80 3.15 3.70 3.32
C ILE A 80 2.68 2.67 2.29
N GLN A 81 1.52 2.05 2.50
CA GLN A 81 0.97 1.10 1.55
C GLN A 81 0.82 1.72 0.15
N ASP A 82 0.33 2.96 0.06
CA ASP A 82 0.11 3.70 -1.19
C ASP A 82 1.37 4.20 -1.89
N THR A 83 2.55 4.06 -1.26
CA THR A 83 3.82 4.59 -1.79
C THR A 83 4.90 3.53 -1.91
N ASN A 84 4.95 2.57 -0.98
CA ASN A 84 5.86 1.43 -0.97
C ASN A 84 5.20 0.24 -0.25
N GLU A 85 4.58 -0.62 -1.03
CA GLU A 85 3.78 -1.75 -0.53
C GLU A 85 4.67 -2.83 0.11
N THR A 86 5.91 -2.99 -0.39
CA THR A 86 6.88 -3.90 0.21
C THR A 86 7.27 -3.46 1.62
N LEU A 87 7.52 -2.16 1.82
CA LEU A 87 7.82 -1.60 3.14
C LEU A 87 6.63 -1.73 4.10
N PHE A 88 5.41 -1.47 3.62
CA PHE A 88 4.19 -1.65 4.41
C PHE A 88 4.09 -3.07 4.99
N TYR A 89 4.18 -4.10 4.14
CA TYR A 89 4.10 -5.48 4.61
C TYR A 89 5.29 -5.90 5.48
N ARG A 90 6.50 -5.39 5.20
CA ARG A 90 7.67 -5.60 6.05
C ARG A 90 7.44 -5.06 7.45
N LEU A 91 6.96 -3.82 7.56
CA LEU A 91 6.71 -3.13 8.82
C LEU A 91 5.59 -3.83 9.62
N VAL A 92 4.45 -4.11 8.99
CA VAL A 92 3.33 -4.81 9.62
C VAL A 92 3.75 -6.19 10.12
N ASN A 93 4.57 -6.93 9.35
CA ASN A 93 5.04 -8.24 9.77
C ASN A 93 6.01 -8.19 10.97
N ASN A 94 6.74 -7.07 11.15
CA ASN A 94 7.63 -6.90 12.30
C ASN A 94 6.87 -6.57 13.60
N HIS A 95 5.70 -5.93 13.49
CA HIS A 95 4.90 -5.42 14.62
C HIS A 95 3.42 -5.78 14.47
N LEU A 96 3.15 -7.04 14.14
CA LEU A 96 1.82 -7.48 13.73
C LEU A 96 0.79 -7.28 14.85
N ASP A 97 1.16 -7.62 16.08
CA ASP A 97 0.26 -7.54 17.23
C ASP A 97 -0.14 -6.08 17.53
N GLU A 98 0.80 -5.14 17.40
CA GLU A 98 0.56 -3.72 17.61
C GLU A 98 -0.20 -3.06 16.46
N MET A 99 0.00 -3.52 15.22
CA MET A 99 -0.59 -2.89 14.02
C MET A 99 -1.92 -3.51 13.61
N MET A 100 -2.19 -4.78 13.97
CA MET A 100 -3.46 -5.45 13.66
C MET A 100 -4.70 -4.63 14.07
N PRO A 101 -4.82 -4.11 15.31
CA PRO A 101 -5.99 -3.31 15.70
C PRO A 101 -6.10 -1.96 14.98
N VAL A 102 -5.04 -1.51 14.28
CA VAL A 102 -4.97 -0.24 13.54
C VAL A 102 -5.34 -0.43 12.07
N ILE A 103 -4.86 -1.50 11.43
CA ILE A 103 -5.18 -1.82 10.03
C ILE A 103 -6.47 -2.64 9.88
N TYR A 104 -7.04 -3.09 10.99
CA TYR A 104 -8.29 -3.85 11.04
C TYR A 104 -9.19 -3.33 12.17
N THR A 105 -10.07 -4.16 12.70
CA THR A 105 -10.97 -3.79 13.80
C THR A 105 -10.19 -3.51 15.09
N PRO A 106 -10.55 -2.45 15.86
CA PRO A 106 -11.71 -1.57 15.66
C PRO A 106 -11.44 -0.35 14.76
N THR A 107 -10.18 0.02 14.53
CA THR A 107 -9.80 1.30 13.90
C THR A 107 -10.31 1.45 12.47
N VAL A 108 -10.34 0.36 11.69
CA VAL A 108 -10.88 0.37 10.33
C VAL A 108 -12.34 0.82 10.30
N GLY A 109 -13.12 0.51 11.34
CA GLY A 109 -14.51 0.99 11.44
C GLY A 109 -14.60 2.51 11.47
N ALA A 110 -13.79 3.14 12.31
CA ALA A 110 -13.69 4.60 12.37
C ALA A 110 -13.12 5.21 11.07
N ALA A 111 -12.23 4.47 10.39
CA ALA A 111 -11.72 4.86 9.08
C ALA A 111 -12.82 4.81 8.01
N CYS A 112 -13.71 3.82 8.04
CA CYS A 112 -14.88 3.73 7.16
C CYS A 112 -15.84 4.90 7.36
N GLU A 113 -16.17 5.23 8.61
CA GLU A 113 -17.05 6.38 8.95
C GLU A 113 -16.46 7.71 8.47
N ARG A 114 -15.13 7.84 8.50
CA ARG A 114 -14.39 9.04 8.09
C ARG A 114 -13.80 8.94 6.68
N PHE A 115 -14.17 7.93 5.89
CA PHE A 115 -13.48 7.59 4.64
C PHE A 115 -13.35 8.78 3.69
N SER A 116 -14.44 9.53 3.49
CA SER A 116 -14.45 10.72 2.63
C SER A 116 -13.51 11.83 3.11
N GLU A 117 -13.32 11.97 4.42
CA GLU A 117 -12.42 12.97 5.03
C GLU A 117 -10.94 12.58 4.84
N ILE A 118 -10.64 11.29 5.02
CA ILE A 118 -9.26 10.79 5.03
C ILE A 118 -8.79 10.27 3.66
N TYR A 119 -9.65 10.31 2.64
CA TYR A 119 -9.37 9.83 1.29
C TYR A 119 -8.19 10.59 0.66
N ARG A 120 -7.23 9.85 0.09
CA ARG A 120 -5.99 10.42 -0.50
C ARG A 120 -5.63 9.85 -1.85
N ARG A 121 -5.57 8.52 -1.97
CA ARG A 121 -5.24 7.79 -3.20
C ARG A 121 -6.28 6.71 -3.44
N SER A 122 -6.64 6.49 -4.69
CA SER A 122 -7.57 5.43 -5.07
C SER A 122 -6.91 4.06 -4.90
N ARG A 123 -7.53 3.19 -4.10
CA ARG A 123 -7.22 1.76 -4.05
C ARG A 123 -8.49 0.96 -4.32
N GLY A 124 -8.33 -0.19 -4.98
CA GLY A 124 -9.46 -1.04 -5.38
C GLY A 124 -10.15 -0.55 -6.65
N VAL A 125 -11.33 -1.10 -6.90
CA VAL A 125 -12.16 -0.81 -8.08
C VAL A 125 -13.53 -0.38 -7.57
N PHE A 126 -14.04 0.74 -8.08
CA PHE A 126 -15.36 1.25 -7.73
C PHE A 126 -16.31 1.01 -8.90
N ILE A 127 -17.39 0.26 -8.65
CA ILE A 127 -18.41 -0.05 -9.65
C ILE A 127 -19.75 0.46 -9.13
N SER A 128 -20.32 1.46 -9.80
CA SER A 128 -21.64 1.99 -9.48
C SER A 128 -22.70 1.40 -10.40
N TYR A 129 -23.95 1.33 -9.93
CA TYR A 129 -25.07 0.83 -10.73
C TYR A 129 -25.29 1.64 -12.03
N GLN A 130 -24.98 2.94 -12.00
CA GLN A 130 -25.03 3.82 -13.18
C GLN A 130 -24.11 3.30 -14.31
N ASN A 131 -23.00 2.64 -13.95
CA ASN A 131 -22.01 2.10 -14.88
C ASN A 131 -22.22 0.61 -15.21
N ARG A 132 -23.38 0.02 -14.90
CA ARG A 132 -23.65 -1.43 -15.08
C ARG A 132 -23.40 -1.98 -16.49
N HIS A 133 -23.45 -1.12 -17.52
CA HIS A 133 -23.20 -1.50 -18.92
C HIS A 133 -21.74 -1.33 -19.35
N ASN A 134 -20.89 -0.72 -18.51
CA ASN A 134 -19.47 -0.48 -18.77
C ASN A 134 -18.58 -1.41 -17.93
N MET A 135 -19.12 -2.53 -17.43
CA MET A 135 -18.43 -3.39 -16.47
C MET A 135 -17.15 -3.99 -17.07
N ASP A 136 -17.19 -4.44 -18.32
CA ASP A 136 -16.03 -4.99 -19.02
C ASP A 136 -14.90 -3.95 -19.14
N ASP A 137 -15.25 -2.72 -19.55
CA ASP A 137 -14.30 -1.60 -19.65
C ASP A 137 -13.69 -1.26 -18.28
N ILE A 138 -14.49 -1.23 -17.22
CA ILE A 138 -14.01 -0.95 -15.86
C ILE A 138 -13.02 -2.02 -15.40
N LEU A 139 -13.33 -3.29 -15.62
CA LEU A 139 -12.45 -4.40 -15.23
C LEU A 139 -11.18 -4.44 -16.10
N GLN A 140 -11.26 -4.04 -17.37
CA GLN A 140 -10.12 -3.93 -18.27
C GLN A 140 -9.15 -2.81 -17.85
N ASN A 141 -9.62 -1.77 -17.16
CA ASN A 141 -8.78 -0.69 -16.64
C ASN A 141 -7.91 -1.10 -15.43
N VAL A 142 -8.16 -2.27 -14.82
CA VAL A 142 -7.36 -2.75 -13.68
C VAL A 142 -5.96 -3.15 -14.17
N PRO A 143 -4.88 -2.61 -13.60
CA PRO A 143 -3.51 -2.75 -14.15
C PRO A 143 -2.96 -4.18 -14.09
N ASN A 144 -3.54 -5.07 -13.26
CA ASN A 144 -3.12 -6.46 -13.15
C ASN A 144 -4.29 -7.39 -13.56
N HIS A 145 -4.09 -8.14 -14.64
CA HIS A 145 -5.10 -9.07 -15.16
C HIS A 145 -5.02 -10.48 -14.55
N ASN A 146 -3.96 -10.82 -13.81
CA ASN A 146 -3.81 -12.13 -13.18
C ASN A 146 -4.35 -12.14 -11.74
N ILE A 147 -5.63 -11.81 -11.59
CA ILE A 147 -6.32 -11.72 -10.30
C ILE A 147 -6.66 -13.13 -9.79
N LYS A 148 -6.43 -13.39 -8.51
CA LYS A 148 -6.74 -14.69 -7.86
C LYS A 148 -7.79 -14.60 -6.77
N VAL A 149 -7.91 -13.45 -6.13
CA VAL A 149 -8.83 -13.21 -5.02
C VAL A 149 -9.47 -11.84 -5.22
N ILE A 150 -10.79 -11.79 -5.04
CA ILE A 150 -11.58 -10.55 -5.02
C ILE A 150 -12.31 -10.52 -3.68
N VAL A 151 -12.19 -9.39 -2.98
CA VAL A 151 -13.03 -9.04 -1.84
C VAL A 151 -13.95 -7.92 -2.33
N VAL A 152 -15.26 -8.11 -2.21
CA VAL A 152 -16.27 -7.19 -2.71
C VAL A 152 -17.28 -6.90 -1.61
N THR A 153 -17.72 -5.64 -1.54
CA THR A 153 -18.71 -5.13 -0.59
C THR A 153 -19.55 -4.07 -1.30
N ASP A 154 -20.82 -3.96 -0.95
CA ASP A 154 -21.69 -2.84 -1.32
C ASP A 154 -21.73 -1.75 -0.24
N GLY A 155 -21.15 -2.01 0.93
CA GLY A 155 -21.08 -1.07 2.05
C GLY A 155 -22.32 -1.03 2.94
N GLU A 156 -23.35 -1.84 2.68
CA GLU A 156 -24.65 -1.73 3.38
C GLU A 156 -24.56 -2.18 4.85
N ARG A 157 -23.61 -3.08 5.17
CA ARG A 157 -23.41 -3.58 6.55
C ARG A 157 -21.92 -3.68 6.89
N ILE A 158 -21.32 -2.55 7.23
CA ILE A 158 -19.95 -2.51 7.72
C ILE A 158 -19.91 -2.83 9.21
N LEU A 159 -19.48 -4.05 9.55
CA LEU A 159 -19.34 -4.51 10.93
C LEU A 159 -20.63 -4.31 11.74
N GLY A 160 -20.58 -3.49 12.80
CA GLY A 160 -21.73 -3.03 13.59
C GLY A 160 -22.12 -1.58 13.33
N LEU A 161 -21.57 -0.94 12.29
CA LEU A 161 -21.74 0.49 11.96
C LEU A 161 -22.91 0.75 11.00
N GLY A 162 -23.54 -0.30 10.48
CA GLY A 162 -24.62 -0.19 9.50
C GLY A 162 -24.11 0.19 8.12
N ASP A 163 -24.92 0.99 7.41
CA ASP A 163 -24.65 1.41 6.04
C ASP A 163 -23.64 2.55 6.00
N GLN A 164 -22.52 2.30 5.33
CA GLN A 164 -21.44 3.27 5.10
C GLN A 164 -21.25 3.57 3.61
N GLY A 165 -22.01 2.94 2.71
CA GLY A 165 -21.85 3.04 1.26
C GLY A 165 -20.39 2.93 0.81
N ILE A 166 -19.89 3.96 0.12
CA ILE A 166 -18.50 4.00 -0.37
C ILE A 166 -17.46 3.97 0.77
N GLY A 167 -17.83 4.39 1.98
CA GLY A 167 -16.97 4.29 3.16
C GLY A 167 -16.60 2.86 3.52
N GLY A 168 -17.39 1.87 3.08
CA GLY A 168 -17.09 0.45 3.21
C GLY A 168 -15.86 -0.05 2.44
N MET A 169 -15.23 0.79 1.61
CA MET A 169 -13.93 0.50 0.97
C MET A 169 -12.74 0.63 1.95
N GLY A 170 -12.96 1.27 3.10
CA GLY A 170 -11.96 1.53 4.14
C GLY A 170 -11.26 0.29 4.69
#